data_AF-A0A933EKF5-F1
#
_entry.id   AF-A0A933EKF5-F1
#
_cell.length_a   1.000
_cell.length_b   1.000
_cell.length_c   1.000
_cell.angle_alpha   90.00
_cell.angle_beta   90.00
_cell.angle_gamma   90.00
#
_symmetry.space_group_name_H-M   'P 1'
#
loop_
_entity.id
_entity.type
_entity.pdbx_description
1 polymer ?
#
loop_
_entity_poly.entity_id
_entity_poly.type
_entity_poly.pdbx_seq_one_letter_code
_entity_poly.pdbx_strand_id
1 'polypeptide(L)' 'MKIDGVLGGQAIIEGTRIAVWHIVGYYYKVGMSVEGILAEWNYLKPAQVFSALAYYHDNEAEIRVLLRAA' A
#
# COMPACT_ATOMS: atom_id res chain seq x y z
N MET A 1 -9.09 -1.94 1.51
CA MET A 1 -10.31 -2.63 1.02
C MET A 1 -9.95 -3.39 -0.25
N LYS A 2 -10.46 -4.61 -0.46
CA LYS A 2 -10.38 -5.28 -1.77
C LYS A 2 -11.64 -4.94 -2.55
N ILE A 3 -11.50 -4.47 -3.78
CA ILE A 3 -12.64 -4.21 -4.67
C ILE A 3 -12.50 -5.14 -5.87
N ASP A 4 -13.46 -6.05 -6.04
CA ASP A 4 -13.50 -6.92 -7.20
C ASP A 4 -13.58 -6.08 -8.49
N GLY A 5 -12.69 -6.39 -9.44
CA GLY A 5 -12.57 -5.65 -10.70
C GLY A 5 -11.64 -4.42 -10.67
N VAL A 6 -11.11 -4.03 -9.51
CA VAL A 6 -10.09 -2.96 -9.40
C VAL A 6 -8.73 -3.59 -9.12
N LEU A 7 -7.74 -3.32 -9.99
CA LEU A 7 -6.38 -3.90 -9.91
C LEU A 7 -6.38 -5.44 -9.78
N GLY A 8 -7.38 -6.12 -10.36
CA GLY A 8 -7.49 -7.59 -10.27
C GLY A 8 -7.87 -8.13 -8.89
N GLY A 9 -8.55 -7.32 -8.05
CA GLY A 9 -8.95 -7.70 -6.69
C GLY A 9 -7.89 -7.40 -5.62
N GLN A 10 -6.86 -6.65 -5.98
CA GLN A 10 -5.80 -6.26 -5.05
C GLN A 10 -6.32 -5.31 -3.95
N ALA A 11 -5.66 -5.37 -2.79
CA ALA A 11 -5.94 -4.42 -1.72
C ALA A 11 -5.57 -3.01 -2.15
N ILE A 12 -6.56 -2.11 -2.13
CA ILE A 12 -6.37 -0.68 -2.41
C ILE A 12 -6.53 0.14 -1.14
N ILE A 13 -5.88 1.30 -1.16
CA ILE A 13 -6.06 2.34 -0.15
C ILE A 13 -7.40 3.03 -0.41
N GLU A 14 -8.25 3.08 0.61
CA GLU A 14 -9.59 3.64 0.52
C GLU A 14 -9.58 5.07 -0.04
N GLY A 15 -10.52 5.38 -0.94
CA GLY A 15 -10.61 6.71 -1.56
C GLY A 15 -9.53 6.99 -2.61
N THR A 16 -8.69 6.00 -2.95
CA THR A 16 -7.67 6.11 -4.00
C THR A 16 -7.73 4.90 -4.93
N ARG A 17 -7.03 4.98 -6.06
CA ARG A 17 -6.76 3.83 -6.93
C ARG A 17 -5.35 3.28 -6.73
N ILE A 18 -4.78 3.48 -5.54
CA ILE A 18 -3.42 3.09 -5.22
C ILE A 18 -3.46 1.75 -4.50
N ALA A 19 -2.72 0.79 -5.04
CA ALA A 19 -2.55 -0.52 -4.42
C ALA A 19 -1.71 -0.42 -3.13
N VAL A 20 -2.02 -1.26 -2.15
CA VAL A 20 -1.24 -1.36 -0.90
C VAL A 20 0.22 -1.74 -1.19
N TRP A 21 0.47 -2.61 -2.18
CA TRP A 21 1.83 -3.03 -2.54
C TRP A 21 2.69 -1.87 -3.06
N HIS A 22 2.11 -0.79 -3.62
CA HIS A 22 2.90 0.37 -4.03
C HIS A 22 3.55 1.04 -2.81
N ILE A 23 2.81 1.28 -1.73
CA ILE A 23 3.36 1.86 -0.50
C ILE A 23 4.43 0.94 0.09
N VAL A 24 4.15 -0.36 0.11
CA VAL A 24 5.08 -1.34 0.70
C VAL A 24 6.38 -1.43 -0.11
N GLY A 25 6.27 -1.56 -1.43
CA GLY A 25 7.41 -1.79 -2.32
C GLY A 25 8.26 -0.55 -2.51
N TYR A 26 7.64 0.56 -2.90
CA TYR A 26 8.37 1.77 -3.26
C TYR A 26 8.86 2.58 -2.07
N TYR A 27 8.27 2.38 -0.88
CA TYR A 27 8.57 3.23 0.27
C TYR A 27 8.97 2.46 1.52
N TYR A 28 8.14 1.53 1.98
CA TYR A 28 8.42 0.81 3.22
C TYR A 28 9.65 -0.10 3.11
N LYS A 29 9.78 -0.86 2.02
CA LYS A 29 10.91 -1.77 1.77
C LYS A 29 12.23 -1.04 1.48
N VAL A 30 12.18 0.19 0.99
CA VAL A 30 13.37 1.03 0.76
C VAL A 30 13.79 1.81 2.00
N GLY A 31 13.08 1.66 3.13
CA GLY A 31 13.41 2.30 4.40
C GLY A 31 12.91 3.73 4.55
N MET A 32 11.98 4.19 3.70
CA MET A 32 11.36 5.51 3.87
C MET A 32 10.41 5.51 5.06
N SER A 33 10.44 6.58 5.87
CA SER A 33 9.50 6.74 6.98
C SER A 33 8.10 7.12 6.48
N VAL A 34 7.08 6.88 7.31
CA VAL A 34 5.68 7.24 6.99
C VAL A 34 5.54 8.74 6.74
N GLU A 35 6.27 9.56 7.47
CA GLU A 35 6.30 11.02 7.31
C GLU A 35 6.88 11.41 5.94
N GLY A 36 7.91 10.71 5.47
CA GLY A 36 8.47 10.92 4.13
C GLY A 36 7.47 10.57 3.03
N ILE A 37 6.74 9.46 3.18
CA ILE A 37 5.68 9.06 2.26
C ILE A 37 4.58 10.12 2.19
N LEU A 38 4.15 10.63 3.33
CA LEU A 38 3.12 11.67 3.42
C LEU A 38 3.62 13.02 2.88
N ALA A 39 4.93 13.29 2.96
CA ALA A 39 5.52 14.48 2.38
C ALA A 39 5.49 14.44 0.85
N GLU A 40 5.80 13.28 0.24
CA GLU A 40 5.67 13.10 -1.21
C GLU A 40 4.22 13.01 -1.65
N TRP A 41 3.38 12.27 -0.91
CA TRP A 41 1.98 12.00 -1.24
C TRP A 41 1.07 12.71 -0.25
N ASN A 42 1.09 14.04 -0.29
CA ASN A 42 0.35 14.92 0.62
C ASN A 42 -1.19 14.77 0.55
N TYR A 43 -1.71 14.09 -0.47
CA TYR A 43 -3.13 13.76 -0.62
C TYR A 43 -3.52 12.48 0.12
N LEU A 44 -2.55 11.69 0.60
CA LEU A 44 -2.80 10.60 1.51
C LEU A 44 -2.91 11.09 2.95
N LYS A 45 -3.79 10.45 3.71
CA LYS A 45 -3.93 10.65 5.15
C LYS A 45 -3.00 9.68 5.89
N PRO A 46 -2.47 10.06 7.07
CA PRO A 46 -1.67 9.16 7.90
C PRO A 46 -2.39 7.83 8.18
N ALA A 47 -3.68 7.89 8.50
CA ALA A 47 -4.49 6.71 8.77
C ALA A 47 -4.53 5.72 7.59
N GLN A 48 -4.52 6.22 6.35
CA GLN A 48 -4.50 5.38 5.15
C GLN A 48 -3.15 4.66 5.00
N VAL A 49 -2.04 5.34 5.26
CA VAL A 49 -0.69 4.75 5.20
C VAL A 49 -0.53 3.69 6.28
N PHE A 50 -0.89 4.00 7.53
CA PHE A 50 -0.84 3.02 8.63
C PHE A 50 -1.76 1.83 8.38
N SER A 51 -2.95 2.05 7.84
CA SER A 51 -3.86 0.96 7.46
C SER A 51 -3.28 0.05 6.38
N ALA A 52 -2.61 0.63 5.37
CA ALA A 52 -1.93 -0.12 4.32
C ALA A 52 -0.77 -0.97 4.88
N LEU A 53 0.02 -0.41 5.81
CA LEU A 53 1.12 -1.13 6.47
C LEU A 53 0.60 -2.24 7.38
N ALA A 54 -0.46 -1.99 8.15
CA ALA A 54 -1.12 -3.03 8.96
C ALA A 54 -1.61 -4.19 8.07
N TYR A 55 -2.30 -3.87 6.96
CA TYR A 55 -2.74 -4.86 5.99
C TYR A 55 -1.57 -5.68 5.41
N TYR A 56 -0.44 -5.04 5.12
CA TYR A 56 0.77 -5.71 4.66
C TYR A 56 1.30 -6.71 5.69
N HIS A 57 1.38 -6.34 6.97
CA HIS A 57 1.87 -7.25 8.01
C HIS A 57 0.94 -8.46 8.20
N ASP A 58 -0.37 -8.26 8.07
CA ASP A 58 -1.35 -9.34 8.16
C ASP A 58 -1.36 -10.24 6.90
N ASN A 59 -0.94 -9.72 5.74
CA ASN A 59 -1.05 -10.38 4.44
C ASN A 59 0.28 -10.38 3.66
N GLU A 60 1.41 -10.51 4.37
CA GLU A 60 2.74 -10.32 3.79
C GLU A 60 3.01 -11.27 2.63
N ALA A 61 2.52 -12.52 2.71
CA ALA A 61 2.67 -13.51 1.66
C ALA A 61 1.98 -13.09 0.35
N GLU A 62 0.75 -12.56 0.43
CA GLU A 62 -0.01 -12.07 -0.72
C GLU A 62 0.71 -10.88 -1.36
N ILE A 63 1.06 -9.88 -0.56
CA ILE A 63 1.72 -8.67 -1.05
C ILE A 63 3.10 -8.98 -1.64
N ARG A 64 3.84 -9.94 -1.07
CA ARG A 64 5.12 -10.38 -1.60
C ARG A 64 5.01 -11.02 -2.99
N VAL A 65 3.93 -11.74 -3.28
CA VAL A 65 3.66 -12.27 -4.63
C VAL A 65 3.40 -11.13 -5.60
N LEU A 66 2.59 -10.15 -5.19
CA LEU A 66 2.30 -8.97 -6.02
C LEU A 66 3.55 -8.14 -6.30
N LEU A 67 4.40 -7.93 -5.30
CA LEU A 67 5.68 -7.22 -5.45
C LEU A 67 6.68 -7.91 -6.39
N ARG A 68 6.55 -9.23 -6.61
CA ARG A 68 7.39 -9.99 -7.56
C ARG A 68 6.83 -9.96 -8.99
N ALA A 69 5.54 -9.67 -9.13
CA ALA A 69 4.84 -9.66 -10.41
C ALA A 69 4.77 -8.26 -11.05
N ALA A 70 5.12 -7.21 -10.29
CA ALA A 70 5.27 -5.83 -10.74
C ALA A 70 6.70 -5.55 -11.22
#